data_AF-A0A1S2GYS1-F1
#
_entry.id   AF-A0A1S2GYS1-F1
#
_cell.length_a   1.000
_cell.length_b   1.000
_cell.length_c   1.000
_cell.angle_alpha   90.00
_cell.angle_beta   90.00
_cell.angle_gamma   90.00
#
_symmetry.space_group_name_H-M   'P 1'
#
loop_
_entity.id
_entity.type
_entity.pdbx_description
1 polymer ?
#
loop_
_entity_poly.entity_id
_entity_poly.type
_entity_poly.pdbx_seq_one_letter_code
_entity_poly.pdbx_strand_id
1 'polypeptide(L)'
;MEDETQVAKADALWFRGDRAAALALLRARARSRPDDHRVRLALAERYRSIDAPDQAGRWGITVEGWTTERERDRAARLIAASGAQGSDLASFLALPSGPLPRAVEELLPAVDEYRERFRQTARDRSTAPEPSPLEDASDAALAIGALVFILTVLATWAASALAGDATVFARWGSVTAVCVMTLSPAFRCVRWVRARRWGRAVGYAAVTVVLATVIVGLIANGVAHDGAIVFRWER
;
A
#
# COMPACT_ATOMS: atom_id res chain seq x y z
N MET A 1 29.63 3.72 -35.35
CA MET A 1 30.62 4.12 -34.31
C MET A 1 29.97 4.88 -33.15
N GLU A 2 29.06 5.83 -33.38
CA GLU A 2 28.45 6.62 -32.29
C GLU A 2 27.58 5.78 -31.32
N ASP A 3 26.84 4.78 -31.82
CA ASP A 3 25.94 3.95 -31.01
C ASP A 3 26.71 3.06 -30.02
N GLU A 4 27.82 2.50 -30.49
CA GLU A 4 28.76 1.70 -29.69
C GLU A 4 29.38 2.52 -28.56
N THR A 5 29.56 3.82 -28.80
CA THR A 5 30.09 4.75 -27.79
C THR A 5 29.06 5.01 -26.68
N GLN A 6 27.76 5.02 -26.99
CA GLN A 6 26.70 5.29 -26.00
C GLN A 6 26.40 4.08 -25.11
N VAL A 7 26.38 2.87 -25.68
CA VAL A 7 26.27 1.64 -24.89
C VAL A 7 27.48 1.49 -23.97
N ALA A 8 28.70 1.71 -24.48
CA ALA A 8 29.91 1.67 -23.66
C ALA A 8 29.90 2.70 -22.50
N LYS A 9 29.39 3.92 -22.75
CA LYS A 9 29.18 4.92 -21.70
C LYS A 9 28.16 4.47 -20.65
N ALA A 10 27.04 3.89 -21.08
CA ALA A 10 26.05 3.34 -20.17
C ALA A 10 26.63 2.19 -19.33
N ASP A 11 27.47 1.35 -19.93
CA ASP A 11 28.16 0.26 -19.24
C ASP A 11 29.14 0.79 -18.20
N ALA A 12 29.94 1.81 -18.53
CA ALA A 12 30.83 2.45 -17.57
C ALA A 12 30.06 3.03 -16.36
N LEU A 13 28.90 3.65 -16.58
CA LEU A 13 28.02 4.11 -15.50
C LEU A 13 27.48 2.94 -14.66
N TRP A 14 27.04 1.88 -15.33
CA TRP A 14 26.51 0.69 -14.68
C TRP A 14 27.54 0.01 -13.77
N PHE A 15 28.76 -0.20 -14.25
CA PHE A 15 29.84 -0.83 -13.47
C PHE A 15 30.33 0.04 -12.30
N ARG A 16 30.19 1.37 -12.39
CA ARG A 16 30.47 2.29 -11.28
C ARG A 16 29.35 2.33 -10.23
N GLY A 17 28.26 1.59 -10.44
CA GLY A 17 27.10 1.55 -9.54
C GLY A 17 26.03 2.59 -9.83
N ASP A 18 26.24 3.49 -10.80
CA ASP A 18 25.24 4.49 -11.21
C ASP A 18 24.25 3.90 -12.23
N ARG A 19 23.46 2.94 -11.74
CA ARG A 19 22.46 2.21 -12.54
C ARG A 19 21.37 3.13 -13.07
N ALA A 20 20.98 4.14 -12.29
CA ALA A 20 19.94 5.08 -12.68
C ALA A 20 20.36 5.93 -13.88
N ALA A 21 21.58 6.48 -13.85
CA ALA A 21 22.11 7.25 -14.98
C ALA A 21 22.31 6.38 -16.23
N ALA A 22 22.82 5.16 -16.08
CA ALA A 22 22.95 4.21 -17.19
C ALA A 22 21.61 3.94 -17.90
N LEU A 23 20.56 3.62 -17.13
CA LEU A 23 19.21 3.41 -17.68
C LEU A 23 18.60 4.68 -18.28
N ALA A 24 18.87 5.85 -17.69
CA ALA A 24 18.40 7.12 -18.23
C ALA A 24 19.04 7.43 -19.59
N LEU A 25 20.36 7.21 -19.71
CA LEU A 25 21.11 7.40 -20.95
C LEU A 25 20.58 6.50 -22.07
N LEU A 26 20.45 5.20 -21.80
CA LEU A 26 19.91 4.23 -22.77
C LEU A 26 18.46 4.54 -23.18
N ARG A 27 17.61 4.96 -22.23
CA ARG A 27 16.23 5.37 -22.55
C ARG A 27 16.17 6.62 -23.43
N ALA A 28 16.98 7.64 -23.13
CA ALA A 28 17.05 8.84 -23.95
C ALA A 28 17.51 8.49 -25.37
N ARG A 29 18.51 7.62 -25.46
CA ARG A 29 19.05 7.13 -26.73
C ARG A 29 18.01 6.35 -27.54
N ALA A 30 17.34 5.37 -26.94
CA ALA A 30 16.29 4.58 -27.58
C ALA A 30 15.12 5.44 -28.08
N ARG A 31 14.78 6.53 -27.39
CA ARG A 31 13.78 7.49 -27.88
C ARG A 31 14.28 8.35 -29.04
N SER A 32 15.56 8.73 -29.03
CA SER A 32 16.16 9.55 -30.10
C SER A 32 16.43 8.78 -31.38
N ARG A 33 16.68 7.46 -31.29
CA ARG A 33 16.82 6.54 -32.43
C ARG A 33 15.99 5.27 -32.14
N PRO A 34 14.67 5.32 -32.40
CA PRO A 34 13.73 4.21 -32.14
C PRO A 34 14.11 2.86 -32.78
N ASP A 35 14.78 2.91 -33.92
CA ASP A 35 15.20 1.74 -34.73
C ASP A 35 16.54 1.14 -34.28
N ASP A 36 17.20 1.74 -33.27
CA ASP A 36 18.48 1.26 -32.73
C ASP A 36 18.25 0.04 -31.83
N HIS A 37 18.07 -1.13 -32.45
CA HIS A 37 17.84 -2.39 -31.75
C HIS A 37 18.96 -2.73 -30.75
N ARG A 38 20.21 -2.36 -31.03
CA ARG A 38 21.34 -2.60 -30.11
C ARG A 38 21.13 -1.91 -28.77
N VAL A 39 20.73 -0.63 -28.80
CA VAL A 39 20.43 0.14 -27.58
C VAL A 39 19.22 -0.42 -26.84
N ARG A 40 18.17 -0.81 -27.57
CA ARG A 40 16.96 -1.40 -26.96
C ARG A 40 17.26 -2.72 -26.26
N LEU A 41 18.04 -3.60 -26.89
CA LEU A 41 18.46 -4.87 -26.32
C LEU A 41 19.38 -4.66 -25.11
N ALA A 42 20.36 -3.75 -25.19
CA ALA A 42 21.18 -3.39 -24.04
C ALA A 42 20.31 -2.91 -22.86
N LEU A 43 19.35 -2.03 -23.13
CA LEU A 43 18.41 -1.54 -22.12
C LEU A 43 17.57 -2.67 -21.50
N ALA A 44 17.07 -3.58 -22.34
CA ALA A 44 16.28 -4.72 -21.90
C ALA A 44 17.10 -5.70 -21.04
N GLU A 45 18.36 -5.97 -21.40
CA GLU A 45 19.27 -6.78 -20.58
C GLU A 45 19.56 -6.15 -19.22
N ARG A 46 19.76 -4.83 -19.15
CA ARG A 46 19.96 -4.13 -17.88
C ARG A 46 18.72 -4.24 -16.99
N TYR A 47 17.51 -4.10 -17.53
CA TYR A 47 16.28 -4.36 -16.78
C TYR A 47 16.16 -5.83 -16.33
N ARG A 48 16.54 -6.79 -17.19
CA ARG A 48 16.57 -8.20 -16.83
C ARG A 48 17.50 -8.47 -15.65
N SER A 49 18.68 -7.84 -15.63
CA SER A 49 19.67 -8.01 -14.55
C SER A 49 19.23 -7.46 -13.18
N ILE A 50 18.16 -6.66 -13.13
CA ILE A 50 17.57 -6.14 -11.88
C ILE A 50 16.17 -6.73 -11.62
N ASP A 51 15.85 -7.87 -12.23
CA ASP A 51 14.56 -8.58 -12.13
C ASP A 51 13.34 -7.69 -12.42
N ALA A 52 13.44 -6.84 -13.46
CA ALA A 52 12.34 -6.02 -13.97
C ALA A 52 11.81 -6.55 -15.32
N PRO A 53 11.09 -7.70 -15.33
CA PRO A 53 10.67 -8.38 -16.57
C PRO A 53 9.68 -7.59 -17.42
N ASP A 54 8.89 -6.71 -16.81
CA ASP A 54 7.96 -5.82 -17.51
C ASP A 54 8.71 -4.81 -18.41
N GLN A 55 9.78 -4.21 -17.88
CA GLN A 55 10.61 -3.28 -18.62
C GLN A 55 11.52 -4.02 -19.61
N ALA A 56 12.09 -5.18 -19.22
CA ALA A 56 12.86 -6.02 -20.14
C ALA A 56 12.00 -6.42 -21.35
N GLY A 57 10.76 -6.85 -21.13
CA GLY A 57 9.79 -7.13 -22.19
C GLY A 57 9.46 -5.89 -23.02
N ARG A 58 9.13 -4.76 -22.40
CA ARG A 58 8.81 -3.50 -23.11
C ARG A 58 9.87 -3.08 -24.12
N TRP A 59 11.14 -3.14 -23.73
CA TRP A 59 12.24 -2.69 -24.60
C TRP A 59 12.66 -3.78 -25.59
N GLY A 60 12.57 -5.06 -25.19
CA GLY A 60 12.97 -6.20 -26.03
C GLY A 60 11.93 -6.67 -27.05
N ILE A 61 10.63 -6.40 -26.85
CA ILE A 61 9.53 -6.95 -27.68
C ILE A 61 9.63 -6.62 -29.17
N THR A 62 10.40 -5.59 -29.53
CA THR A 62 10.63 -5.21 -30.92
C THR A 62 11.53 -6.15 -31.69
N VAL A 63 12.27 -7.03 -31.01
CA VAL A 63 13.15 -8.02 -31.63
C VAL A 63 12.47 -9.38 -31.53
N GLU A 64 12.08 -9.92 -32.68
CA GLU A 64 11.36 -11.19 -32.77
C GLU A 64 12.13 -12.32 -32.08
N GLY A 65 11.44 -13.10 -31.25
CA GLY A 65 12.01 -14.23 -30.51
C GLY A 65 12.94 -13.88 -29.35
N TRP A 66 13.23 -12.59 -29.07
CA TRP A 66 14.19 -12.22 -28.04
C TRP A 66 13.62 -12.21 -26.62
N THR A 67 12.36 -11.84 -26.45
CA THR A 67 11.69 -11.80 -25.14
C THR A 67 11.18 -13.16 -24.73
N THR A 68 11.33 -13.51 -23.45
CA THR A 68 10.71 -14.71 -22.87
C THR A 68 9.20 -14.57 -22.71
N GLU A 69 8.47 -15.69 -22.55
CA GLU A 69 7.03 -15.68 -22.27
C GLU A 69 6.68 -14.84 -21.02
N ARG A 70 7.47 -14.96 -19.95
CA ARG A 70 7.31 -14.17 -18.72
C ARG A 70 7.47 -12.67 -18.98
N GLU A 71 8.45 -12.27 -19.79
CA GLU A 71 8.66 -10.86 -20.13
C GLU A 71 7.53 -10.32 -21.02
N ARG A 72 7.05 -11.12 -21.98
CA ARG A 72 5.87 -10.78 -22.80
C ARG A 72 4.63 -10.56 -21.93
N ASP A 73 4.30 -11.51 -21.04
CA ASP A 73 3.17 -11.39 -20.11
C ASP A 73 3.25 -10.11 -19.26
N ARG A 74 4.41 -9.85 -18.67
CA ARG A 74 4.61 -8.66 -17.81
C ARG A 74 4.59 -7.36 -18.59
N ALA A 75 5.11 -7.34 -19.82
CA ALA A 75 4.99 -6.20 -20.72
C ALA A 75 3.52 -5.96 -21.14
N ALA A 76 2.76 -7.01 -21.44
CA ALA A 76 1.33 -6.89 -21.77
C ALA A 76 0.56 -6.26 -20.61
N ARG A 77 0.80 -6.73 -19.38
CA ARG A 77 0.22 -6.16 -18.16
C ARG A 77 0.60 -4.69 -17.94
N LEU A 78 1.86 -4.34 -18.19
CA LEU A 78 2.36 -2.96 -18.09
C LEU A 78 1.68 -2.04 -19.10
N ILE A 79 1.56 -2.47 -20.36
CA ILE A 79 0.87 -1.72 -21.42
C ILE A 79 -0.62 -1.57 -21.10
N ALA A 80 -1.26 -2.63 -20.61
CA ALA A 80 -2.66 -2.59 -20.20
C ALA A 80 -2.88 -1.55 -19.09
N ALA A 81 -1.97 -1.48 -18.11
CA ALA A 81 -2.04 -0.54 -17.00
C ALA A 81 -1.75 0.91 -17.41
N SER A 82 -0.96 1.15 -18.45
CA SER A 82 -0.64 2.51 -18.93
C SER A 82 -1.79 3.16 -19.71
N GLY A 83 -2.73 2.35 -20.21
CA GLY A 83 -3.84 2.83 -21.04
C GLY A 83 -3.45 3.22 -22.47
N ALA A 84 -2.18 3.05 -22.88
CA ALA A 84 -1.69 3.47 -24.18
C ALA A 84 -2.31 2.65 -25.33
N GLN A 85 -2.89 3.30 -26.34
CA GLN A 85 -3.55 2.69 -27.50
C GLN A 85 -3.10 3.35 -28.81
N GLY A 86 -3.18 2.63 -29.93
CA GLY A 86 -2.88 3.19 -31.26
C GLY A 86 -1.52 3.91 -31.33
N SER A 87 -1.54 5.20 -31.69
CA SER A 87 -0.33 6.04 -31.74
C SER A 87 0.34 6.21 -30.38
N ASP A 88 -0.43 6.23 -29.29
CA ASP A 88 0.10 6.36 -27.93
C ASP A 88 0.85 5.09 -27.53
N LEU A 89 0.47 3.93 -28.06
CA LEU A 89 1.19 2.68 -27.84
C LEU A 89 2.59 2.72 -28.50
N ALA A 90 2.68 3.21 -29.73
CA ALA A 90 3.97 3.38 -30.41
C ALA A 90 4.88 4.34 -29.64
N SER A 91 4.34 5.47 -29.19
CA SER A 91 5.06 6.43 -28.34
C SER A 91 5.48 5.81 -27.00
N PHE A 92 4.59 5.07 -26.35
CA PHE A 92 4.86 4.36 -25.10
C PHE A 92 5.99 3.33 -25.26
N LEU A 93 6.02 2.59 -26.36
CA LEU A 93 7.08 1.63 -26.68
C LEU A 93 8.33 2.28 -27.30
N ALA A 94 8.33 3.61 -27.48
CA ALA A 94 9.37 4.36 -28.17
C ALA A 94 9.70 3.74 -29.56
N LEU A 95 8.66 3.45 -30.34
CA LEU A 95 8.75 2.92 -31.70
C LEU A 95 8.77 4.08 -32.72
N PRO A 96 9.33 3.87 -33.92
CA PRO A 96 9.16 4.80 -35.01
C PRO A 96 7.66 4.96 -35.35
N SER A 97 7.31 6.09 -35.97
CA SER A 97 5.96 6.27 -36.52
C SER A 97 5.75 5.28 -37.67
N GLY A 98 4.68 4.49 -37.63
CA GLY A 98 4.37 3.51 -38.65
C GLY A 98 3.56 2.33 -38.12
N PRO A 99 3.44 1.25 -38.92
CA PRO A 99 2.85 -0.01 -38.49
C PRO A 99 3.58 -0.58 -37.28
N LEU A 100 2.83 -1.25 -36.40
CA LEU A 100 3.44 -1.90 -35.24
C LEU A 100 4.25 -3.13 -35.69
N PRO A 101 5.41 -3.40 -35.07
CA PRO A 101 6.11 -4.66 -35.30
C PRO A 101 5.21 -5.85 -34.97
N ARG A 102 5.27 -6.92 -35.77
CA ARG A 102 4.45 -8.13 -35.59
C ARG A 102 4.46 -8.68 -34.15
N ALA A 103 5.62 -8.71 -33.50
CA ALA A 103 5.74 -9.18 -32.12
C ALA A 103 4.95 -8.33 -31.11
N VAL A 104 4.75 -7.04 -31.39
CA VAL A 104 3.89 -6.14 -30.61
C VAL A 104 2.42 -6.39 -30.93
N GLU A 105 2.07 -6.61 -32.21
CA GLU A 105 0.70 -6.94 -32.62
C GLU A 105 0.22 -8.25 -31.98
N GLU A 106 1.06 -9.28 -31.95
CA GLU A 106 0.79 -10.54 -31.28
C GLU A 106 0.60 -10.39 -29.76
N LEU A 107 1.08 -9.29 -29.16
CA LEU A 107 0.91 -9.01 -27.73
C LEU A 107 -0.45 -8.38 -27.43
N LEU A 108 -1.12 -7.76 -28.41
CA LEU A 108 -2.35 -7.00 -28.20
C LEU A 108 -3.50 -7.81 -27.59
N PRO A 109 -3.76 -9.08 -27.98
CA PRO A 109 -4.81 -9.88 -27.34
C PRO A 109 -4.61 -10.03 -25.82
N ALA A 110 -3.37 -10.24 -25.38
CA ALA A 110 -3.05 -10.34 -23.95
C ALA A 110 -3.20 -8.99 -23.23
N VAL A 111 -2.83 -7.88 -23.90
CA VAL A 111 -3.05 -6.52 -23.37
C VAL A 111 -4.54 -6.27 -23.13
N ASP A 112 -5.40 -6.66 -24.08
CA ASP A 112 -6.84 -6.45 -23.98
C ASP A 112 -7.49 -7.32 -22.90
N GLU A 113 -7.03 -8.57 -22.73
CA GLU A 113 -7.44 -9.41 -21.60
C GLU A 113 -7.11 -8.74 -20.26
N TYR A 114 -5.88 -8.22 -20.11
CA TYR A 114 -5.48 -7.51 -18.90
C TYR A 114 -6.29 -6.23 -18.66
N ARG A 115 -6.59 -5.46 -19.71
CA ARG A 115 -7.44 -4.27 -19.61
C ARG A 115 -8.83 -4.65 -19.11
N GLU A 116 -9.44 -5.71 -19.64
CA GLU A 116 -10.75 -6.14 -19.18
C GLU A 116 -10.71 -6.62 -17.73
N ARG A 117 -9.68 -7.39 -17.33
CA ARG A 117 -9.48 -7.78 -15.94
C ARG A 117 -9.34 -6.59 -15.00
N PHE A 118 -8.62 -5.54 -15.42
CA PHE A 118 -8.50 -4.30 -14.66
C PHE A 118 -9.83 -3.54 -14.57
N ARG A 119 -10.62 -3.49 -15.66
CA ARG A 119 -11.97 -2.90 -15.65
C ARG A 119 -12.91 -3.66 -14.73
N GLN A 120 -12.91 -4.99 -14.77
CA GLN A 120 -13.69 -5.84 -13.87
C GLN A 120 -13.31 -5.58 -12.41
N THR A 121 -12.01 -5.59 -12.10
CA THR A 121 -11.53 -5.29 -10.74
C THR A 121 -11.94 -3.88 -10.28
N ALA A 122 -11.93 -2.89 -11.18
CA ALA A 122 -12.38 -1.55 -10.87
C ALA A 122 -13.90 -1.49 -10.65
N ARG A 123 -14.68 -2.18 -11.49
CA ARG A 123 -16.14 -2.34 -11.33
C ARG A 123 -16.47 -3.00 -10.00
N ASP A 124 -15.84 -4.12 -9.67
CA ASP A 124 -16.04 -4.85 -8.40
C ASP A 124 -15.72 -3.99 -7.18
N ARG A 125 -14.73 -3.08 -7.29
CA ARG A 125 -14.44 -2.10 -6.23
C ARG A 125 -15.50 -1.01 -6.14
N SER A 126 -16.08 -0.59 -7.26
CA SER A 126 -17.14 0.43 -7.28
C SER A 126 -18.52 -0.12 -6.92
N THR A 127 -18.78 -1.40 -7.15
CA THR A 127 -20.01 -2.10 -6.77
C THR A 127 -19.91 -2.76 -5.40
N ALA A 128 -18.73 -2.72 -4.76
CA ALA A 128 -18.60 -3.04 -3.35
C ALA A 128 -19.63 -2.21 -2.60
N PRO A 129 -20.50 -2.83 -1.76
CA PRO A 129 -21.54 -2.10 -1.07
C PRO A 129 -20.93 -0.89 -0.37
N GLU A 130 -21.47 0.30 -0.65
CA GLU A 130 -21.22 1.47 0.18
C GLU A 130 -21.47 1.04 1.64
N PRO A 131 -20.60 1.42 2.59
CA PRO A 131 -20.87 1.15 4.00
C PRO A 131 -22.29 1.67 4.28
N SER A 132 -23.17 0.78 4.75
CA SER A 132 -24.56 1.17 4.92
C SER A 132 -24.64 2.35 5.89
N PRO A 133 -25.56 3.32 5.71
CA PRO A 133 -25.74 4.41 6.66
C PRO A 133 -25.99 3.91 8.09
N LEU A 134 -26.53 2.69 8.23
CA LEU A 134 -26.71 1.99 9.49
C LEU A 134 -25.38 1.49 10.11
N GLU A 135 -24.43 1.05 9.29
CA GLU A 135 -23.08 0.72 9.75
C GLU A 135 -22.36 1.99 10.23
N ASP A 136 -22.47 3.09 9.50
CA ASP A 136 -21.87 4.36 9.91
C ASP A 136 -22.53 4.95 11.15
N ALA A 137 -23.87 4.85 11.28
CA ALA A 137 -24.61 5.28 12.46
C ALA A 137 -24.29 4.41 13.69
N SER A 138 -24.19 3.09 13.51
CA SER A 138 -23.73 2.17 14.56
C SER A 138 -22.29 2.49 14.97
N ASP A 139 -21.43 2.81 14.00
CA ASP A 139 -20.05 3.17 14.26
C ASP A 139 -19.92 4.49 15.02
N ALA A 140 -20.72 5.50 14.65
CA ALA A 140 -20.82 6.78 15.34
C ALA A 140 -21.44 6.63 16.75
N ALA A 141 -22.51 5.86 16.89
CA ALA A 141 -23.15 5.63 18.19
C ALA A 141 -22.21 4.93 19.18
N LEU A 142 -21.43 3.95 18.71
CA LEU A 142 -20.41 3.29 19.52
C LEU A 142 -19.25 4.24 19.88
N ALA A 143 -18.83 5.14 18.98
CA ALA A 143 -17.80 6.14 19.27
C ALA A 143 -18.29 7.20 20.27
N ILE A 144 -19.54 7.66 20.14
CA ILE A 144 -20.19 8.59 21.07
C ILE A 144 -20.35 7.91 22.45
N GLY A 145 -20.82 6.66 22.48
CA GLY A 145 -20.94 5.88 23.71
C GLY A 145 -19.59 5.70 24.41
N ALA A 146 -18.54 5.39 23.65
CA ALA A 146 -17.17 5.33 24.14
C ALA A 146 -16.70 6.68 24.74
N LEU A 147 -16.96 7.79 24.05
CA LEU A 147 -16.58 9.13 24.52
C LEU A 147 -17.32 9.51 25.81
N VAL A 148 -18.64 9.36 25.82
CA VAL A 148 -19.48 9.64 27.00
C VAL A 148 -19.00 8.83 28.19
N PHE A 149 -18.68 7.56 27.97
CA PHE A 149 -18.18 6.70 29.02
C PHE A 149 -16.81 7.13 29.56
N ILE A 150 -15.87 7.50 28.69
CA ILE A 150 -14.57 8.06 29.10
C ILE A 150 -14.79 9.32 29.94
N LEU A 151 -15.68 10.22 29.51
CA LEU A 151 -16.02 11.44 30.25
C LEU A 151 -16.64 11.13 31.61
N THR A 152 -17.54 10.15 31.70
CA THR A 152 -18.14 9.71 32.97
C THR A 152 -17.11 9.10 33.90
N VAL A 153 -16.18 8.29 33.39
CA VAL A 153 -15.05 7.77 34.16
C VAL A 153 -14.18 8.93 34.68
N LEU A 154 -13.83 9.88 33.83
CA LEU A 154 -13.03 11.06 34.23
C LEU A 154 -13.75 11.93 35.27
N ALA A 155 -15.05 12.15 35.12
CA ALA A 155 -15.86 12.91 36.07
C ALA A 155 -15.99 12.18 37.43
N THR A 156 -16.23 10.87 37.39
CA THR A 156 -16.26 10.02 38.60
C THR A 156 -14.91 10.05 39.31
N TRP A 157 -13.84 10.02 38.53
CA TRP A 157 -12.48 10.09 39.04
C TRP A 157 -12.16 11.46 39.64
N ALA A 158 -12.55 12.57 39.00
CA ALA A 158 -12.43 13.92 39.54
C ALA A 158 -13.24 14.12 40.83
N ALA A 159 -14.46 13.58 40.88
CA ALA A 159 -15.28 13.59 42.10
C ALA A 159 -14.64 12.76 43.22
N SER A 160 -14.03 11.61 42.90
CA SER A 160 -13.31 10.78 43.87
C SER A 160 -12.09 11.48 44.45
N ALA A 161 -11.40 12.33 43.67
CA ALA A 161 -10.29 13.14 44.18
C ALA A 161 -10.74 14.21 45.20
N LEU A 162 -12.04 14.56 45.20
CA LEU A 162 -12.62 15.58 46.07
C LEU A 162 -13.34 14.99 47.30
N ALA A 163 -13.74 13.71 47.29
CA ALA A 163 -14.53 13.07 48.34
C ALA A 163 -13.89 11.73 48.80
N GLY A 164 -13.25 11.76 49.98
CA GLY A 164 -12.25 10.77 50.41
C GLY A 164 -12.67 9.30 50.57
N ASP A 165 -13.95 9.00 50.78
CA ASP A 165 -14.34 7.66 51.27
C ASP A 165 -14.96 6.71 50.22
N ALA A 166 -15.34 7.20 49.03
CA ALA A 166 -15.95 6.38 47.96
C ALA A 166 -14.96 5.94 46.85
N THR A 167 -13.66 6.10 47.10
CA THR A 167 -12.63 6.21 46.05
C THR A 167 -12.19 4.89 45.43
N VAL A 168 -12.12 3.80 46.21
CA VAL A 168 -11.59 2.51 45.72
C VAL A 168 -12.54 1.80 44.77
N PHE A 169 -13.84 1.72 45.11
CA PHE A 169 -14.86 1.12 44.24
C PHE A 169 -15.05 1.90 42.94
N ALA A 170 -15.02 3.23 43.01
CA ALA A 170 -15.10 4.10 41.83
C ALA A 170 -13.91 3.88 40.87
N ARG A 171 -12.70 3.71 41.43
CA ARG A 171 -11.47 3.44 40.66
C ARG A 171 -11.51 2.07 39.95
N TRP A 172 -11.91 1.00 40.65
CA TRP A 172 -12.02 -0.34 40.04
C TRP A 172 -13.21 -0.49 39.09
N GLY A 173 -14.32 0.19 39.38
CA GLY A 173 -15.45 0.32 38.46
C GLY A 173 -15.00 0.91 37.13
N SER A 174 -14.19 1.97 37.18
CA SER A 174 -13.60 2.63 36.01
C SER A 174 -12.65 1.74 35.21
N VAL A 175 -11.81 0.92 35.86
CA VAL A 175 -10.91 -0.02 35.18
C VAL A 175 -11.70 -1.11 34.45
N THR A 176 -12.68 -1.72 35.12
CA THR A 176 -13.58 -2.73 34.51
C THR A 176 -14.29 -2.14 33.29
N ALA A 177 -14.73 -0.90 33.45
CA ALA A 177 -15.35 -0.11 32.41
C ALA A 177 -14.46 0.02 31.15
N VAL A 178 -13.22 0.46 31.32
CA VAL A 178 -12.25 0.61 30.22
C VAL A 178 -11.92 -0.75 29.58
N CYS A 179 -11.86 -1.83 30.37
CA CYS A 179 -11.67 -3.20 29.85
C CYS A 179 -12.79 -3.65 28.91
N VAL A 180 -14.05 -3.35 29.22
CA VAL A 180 -15.18 -3.69 28.31
C VAL A 180 -15.09 -2.89 27.01
N MET A 181 -14.67 -1.63 27.09
CA MET A 181 -14.52 -0.76 25.92
C MET A 181 -13.44 -1.22 24.93
N THR A 182 -12.38 -1.91 25.36
CA THR A 182 -11.32 -2.38 24.45
C THR A 182 -11.77 -3.54 23.55
N LEU A 183 -12.84 -4.25 23.93
CA LEU A 183 -13.40 -5.33 23.13
C LEU A 183 -13.98 -4.83 21.80
N SER A 184 -14.55 -3.64 21.77
CA SER A 184 -15.15 -3.03 20.57
C SER A 184 -14.13 -2.77 19.45
N PRO A 185 -13.02 -2.01 19.66
CA PRO A 185 -12.01 -1.80 18.64
C PRO A 185 -11.25 -3.09 18.28
N ALA A 186 -11.07 -4.02 19.22
CA ALA A 186 -10.48 -5.34 18.93
C ALA A 186 -11.34 -6.16 17.96
N PHE A 187 -12.66 -6.24 18.21
CA PHE A 187 -13.60 -6.94 17.33
C PHE A 187 -13.65 -6.29 15.94
N ARG A 188 -13.61 -4.95 15.88
CA ARG A 188 -13.53 -4.21 14.62
C ARG A 188 -12.22 -4.47 13.87
N CYS A 189 -11.09 -4.52 14.57
CA CYS A 189 -9.81 -4.86 13.96
C CYS A 189 -9.90 -6.23 13.27
N VAL A 190 -10.41 -7.25 13.96
CA VAL A 190 -10.61 -8.60 13.38
C VAL A 190 -11.53 -8.57 12.15
N ARG A 191 -12.64 -7.82 12.20
CA ARG A 191 -13.57 -7.68 11.07
C ARG A 191 -12.88 -7.03 9.85
N TRP A 192 -12.13 -5.96 10.05
CA TRP A 192 -11.48 -5.23 8.96
C TRP A 192 -10.25 -5.95 8.40
N VAL A 193 -9.52 -6.71 9.22
CA VAL A 193 -8.48 -7.64 8.76
C VAL A 193 -9.09 -8.71 7.86
N ARG A 194 -10.22 -9.32 8.26
CA ARG A 194 -10.94 -10.30 7.43
C ARG A 194 -11.43 -9.70 6.12
N ALA A 195 -11.86 -8.43 6.14
CA ALA A 195 -12.25 -7.68 4.93
C ALA A 195 -11.07 -7.19 4.07
N ARG A 196 -9.81 -7.53 4.41
CA ARG A 196 -8.58 -7.10 3.72
C ARG A 196 -8.42 -5.58 3.56
N ARG A 197 -9.08 -4.78 4.41
CA ARG A 197 -8.99 -3.31 4.40
C ARG A 197 -7.96 -2.84 5.44
N TRP A 198 -6.68 -3.10 5.13
CA TRP A 198 -5.55 -2.91 6.04
C TRP A 198 -5.45 -1.52 6.66
N GLY A 199 -5.74 -0.45 5.91
CA GLY A 199 -5.65 0.92 6.43
C GLY A 199 -6.55 1.18 7.65
N ARG A 200 -7.80 0.68 7.63
CA ARG A 200 -8.72 0.82 8.76
C ARG A 200 -8.37 -0.12 9.90
N ALA A 201 -7.90 -1.33 9.59
CA ALA A 201 -7.46 -2.31 10.58
C ALA A 201 -6.29 -1.79 11.43
N VAL A 202 -5.31 -1.12 10.82
CA VAL A 202 -4.16 -0.51 11.53
C VAL A 202 -4.63 0.56 12.52
N GLY A 203 -5.59 1.40 12.13
CA GLY A 203 -6.15 2.41 13.03
C GLY A 203 -6.80 1.79 14.28
N TYR A 204 -7.64 0.78 14.10
CA TYR A 204 -8.29 0.09 15.23
C TYR A 204 -7.29 -0.69 16.09
N ALA A 205 -6.26 -1.28 15.49
CA ALA A 205 -5.19 -1.95 16.23
C ALA A 205 -4.43 -0.96 17.13
N ALA A 206 -4.08 0.21 16.60
CA ALA A 206 -3.38 1.26 17.37
C ALA A 206 -4.22 1.72 18.59
N VAL A 207 -5.52 1.99 18.39
CA VAL A 207 -6.42 2.36 19.50
C VAL A 207 -6.51 1.25 20.54
N THR A 208 -6.61 -0.01 20.12
CA THR A 208 -6.66 -1.17 21.03
C THR A 208 -5.38 -1.28 21.86
N VAL A 209 -4.21 -1.09 21.25
CA VAL A 209 -2.91 -1.13 21.93
C VAL A 209 -2.82 -0.01 22.97
N VAL A 210 -3.16 1.22 22.60
CA VAL A 210 -3.12 2.37 23.54
C VAL A 210 -4.01 2.10 24.76
N LEU A 211 -5.26 1.66 24.55
CA LEU A 211 -6.16 1.36 25.66
C LEU A 211 -5.67 0.20 26.52
N ALA A 212 -5.12 -0.87 25.92
CA ALA A 212 -4.54 -1.98 26.64
C ALA A 212 -3.33 -1.54 27.49
N THR A 213 -2.47 -0.67 26.96
CA THR A 213 -1.34 -0.11 27.71
C THR A 213 -1.81 0.70 28.92
N VAL A 214 -2.85 1.52 28.76
CA VAL A 214 -3.45 2.29 29.87
C VAL A 214 -4.01 1.34 30.94
N ILE A 215 -4.77 0.31 30.56
CA ILE A 215 -5.31 -0.69 31.49
C ILE A 215 -4.18 -1.37 32.27
N VAL A 216 -3.14 -1.84 31.58
CA VAL A 216 -2.00 -2.51 32.22
C VAL A 216 -1.31 -1.57 33.20
N GLY A 217 -1.13 -0.29 32.84
CA GLY A 217 -0.58 0.71 33.74
C GLY A 217 -1.41 0.93 35.00
N LEU A 218 -2.74 0.99 34.87
CA LEU A 218 -3.66 1.13 36.00
C LEU A 218 -3.66 -0.10 36.92
N ILE A 219 -3.66 -1.30 36.34
CA ILE A 219 -3.58 -2.56 37.12
C ILE A 219 -2.25 -2.65 37.86
N ALA A 220 -1.13 -2.41 37.17
CA ALA A 220 0.19 -2.45 37.78
C ALA A 220 0.31 -1.44 38.93
N ASN A 221 -0.26 -0.24 38.75
CA ASN A 221 -0.33 0.77 39.80
C ASN A 221 -1.16 0.31 41.00
N GLY A 222 -2.33 -0.30 40.76
CA GLY A 222 -3.18 -0.88 41.81
C GLY A 222 -2.47 -1.99 42.60
N VAL A 223 -1.78 -2.89 41.91
CA VAL A 223 -0.99 -3.98 42.55
C VAL A 223 0.13 -3.42 43.40
N ALA A 224 0.80 -2.34 42.96
CA ALA A 224 1.92 -1.75 43.68
C ALA A 224 1.54 -1.03 44.98
N HIS A 225 0.25 -0.76 45.24
CA HIS A 225 -0.21 -0.09 46.45
C HIS A 225 -1.39 -0.84 47.09
N ASP A 226 -1.26 -2.16 47.23
CA ASP A 226 -2.20 -3.02 47.98
C ASP A 226 -3.67 -2.90 47.54
N GLY A 227 -3.89 -2.76 46.23
CA GLY A 227 -5.22 -2.62 45.64
C GLY A 227 -5.72 -1.18 45.53
N ALA A 228 -4.97 -0.21 46.04
CA ALA A 228 -5.21 1.21 45.80
C ALA A 228 -4.50 1.66 44.52
N ILE A 229 -5.22 2.33 43.61
CA ILE A 229 -4.60 2.98 42.46
C ILE A 229 -4.14 4.36 42.94
N VAL A 230 -2.83 4.53 43.20
CA VAL A 230 -2.23 5.76 43.75
C VAL A 230 -1.50 6.53 42.67
N PHE A 231 -1.83 7.79 42.50
CA PHE A 231 -1.25 8.62 41.46
C PHE A 231 -0.09 9.48 41.94
N ARG A 232 0.79 9.88 41.01
CA ARG A 232 2.02 10.62 41.34
C ARG A 232 1.77 11.98 42.01
N TRP A 233 0.63 12.63 41.81
CA TRP A 233 0.30 13.91 42.46
C TRP A 233 -0.39 13.73 43.83
N GLU A 234 -0.75 12.52 44.23
CA GLU A 234 -1.28 12.21 45.57
C GLU A 234 -0.15 11.97 46.60
N ARG A 235 1.11 11.98 46.15
CA ARG A 235 2.31 11.94 47.00
C ARG A 235 2.90 13.34 47.13
#